data_AF-A0A7L2UHA2-F1
#
_entry.id   AF-A0A7L2UHA2-F1
#
_cell.length_a   1.000
_cell.length_b   1.000
_cell.length_c   1.000
_cell.angle_alpha   90.00
_cell.angle_beta   90.00
_cell.angle_gamma   90.00
#
_symmetry.space_group_name_H-M   'P 1'
#
loop_
_entity.id
_entity.type
_entity.pdbx_description
1 polymer ?
#
loop_
_entity_poly.entity_id
_entity_poly.type
_entity_poly.pdbx_seq_one_letter_code
_entity_poly.pdbx_strand_id
1 'polypeptide(L)'
;QFAHFFLPQNATVEPQSSCGKDNTSHPVLVLGFGAGHSLSLNFSEYADQYQVKELVFSYNLSDATLFHNSTAGETKMVSHKTIIQAHLGTKYRCINSKHVNTKTVNVTFSNVTLEAYLKNGTFSMN
;
A
#
# COMPACT_ATOMS: atom_id res chain seq x y z
N GLN A 1 22.44 6.56 -7.28
CA GLN A 1 21.32 7.37 -7.80
C GLN A 1 20.04 6.85 -7.17
N PHE A 2 19.14 7.72 -6.72
CA PHE A 2 17.87 7.33 -6.11
C PHE A 2 16.73 7.63 -7.09
N ALA A 3 15.78 6.70 -7.21
CA ALA A 3 14.53 6.91 -7.91
C ALA A 3 13.46 7.34 -6.89
N HIS A 4 12.71 8.38 -7.22
CA HIS A 4 11.62 8.88 -6.38
C HIS A 4 10.29 8.56 -7.04
N PHE A 5 9.42 7.92 -6.29
CA PHE A 5 8.07 7.58 -6.72
C PHE A 5 7.08 8.48 -6.00
N PHE A 6 6.09 8.96 -6.74
CA PHE A 6 4.91 9.60 -6.18
C PHE A 6 3.71 8.75 -6.59
N LEU A 7 2.82 8.45 -5.64
CA LEU A 7 1.55 7.82 -5.98
C LEU A 7 0.69 8.88 -6.68
N PRO A 8 0.44 8.75 -7.99
CA PRO A 8 -0.22 9.80 -8.75
C PRO A 8 -1.74 9.73 -8.54
N GLN A 9 -2.45 10.82 -8.85
CA GLN A 9 -3.91 10.87 -8.75
C GLN A 9 -4.62 9.89 -9.69
N ASN A 10 -3.96 9.47 -10.78
CA ASN A 10 -4.48 8.49 -11.74
C ASN A 10 -4.08 7.04 -11.41
N ALA A 11 -3.62 6.76 -10.18
CA ALA A 11 -3.39 5.40 -9.74
C ALA A 11 -4.69 4.58 -9.81
N THR A 12 -4.56 3.31 -10.18
CA THR A 12 -5.67 2.38 -10.38
C THR A 12 -5.76 1.38 -9.24
N VAL A 13 -6.98 0.91 -8.96
CA VAL A 13 -7.19 -0.26 -8.10
C VAL A 13 -7.02 -1.49 -8.97
N GLU A 14 -5.99 -2.29 -8.68
CA GLU A 14 -5.68 -3.47 -9.48
C GLU A 14 -6.62 -4.65 -9.17
N PRO A 15 -6.84 -5.58 -10.11
CA PRO A 15 -7.77 -6.71 -9.94
C PRO A 15 -7.47 -7.65 -8.78
N GLN A 16 -6.23 -7.64 -8.27
CA GLN A 16 -5.82 -8.41 -7.10
C GLN A 16 -6.35 -7.80 -5.78
N SER A 17 -6.89 -6.58 -5.82
CA SER A 17 -7.54 -5.96 -4.68
C SER A 17 -8.83 -6.69 -4.31
N SER A 18 -9.08 -6.84 -3.02
CA SER A 18 -10.25 -7.54 -2.49
C SER A 18 -10.63 -6.99 -1.14
N CYS A 19 -11.94 -6.89 -0.87
CA CYS A 19 -12.45 -6.62 0.47
C CYS A 19 -12.30 -7.82 1.42
N GLY A 20 -11.71 -8.93 0.96
CA GLY A 20 -11.72 -10.19 1.69
C GLY A 20 -13.09 -10.85 1.68
N LYS A 21 -13.18 -11.98 2.37
CA LYS A 21 -14.42 -12.70 2.66
C LYS A 21 -14.41 -13.01 4.14
N ASP A 22 -15.53 -12.76 4.82
CA ASP A 22 -15.68 -12.98 6.26
C ASP A 22 -15.05 -14.31 6.68
N ASN A 23 -14.10 -14.24 7.62
CA ASN A 23 -13.37 -15.36 8.23
C ASN A 23 -12.53 -16.25 7.29
N THR A 24 -12.41 -15.95 5.99
CA THR A 24 -11.72 -16.83 5.01
C THR A 24 -10.61 -16.14 4.24
N SER A 25 -10.69 -14.82 4.03
CA SER A 25 -9.59 -14.06 3.46
C SER A 25 -9.57 -12.64 4.00
N HIS A 26 -8.36 -12.14 4.28
CA HIS A 26 -8.18 -10.76 4.70
C HIS A 26 -8.27 -9.81 3.50
N PRO A 27 -8.70 -8.56 3.72
CA PRO A 27 -8.68 -7.53 2.69
C PRO A 27 -7.26 -7.28 2.16
N VAL A 28 -7.18 -6.95 0.88
CA VAL A 28 -5.95 -6.56 0.19
C VAL A 28 -6.28 -5.36 -0.70
N LEU A 29 -5.48 -4.31 -0.62
CA LEU A 29 -5.56 -3.17 -1.54
C LEU A 29 -4.29 -3.13 -2.37
N VAL A 30 -4.41 -3.28 -3.69
CA VAL A 30 -3.31 -3.17 -4.64
C VAL A 30 -3.54 -1.95 -5.52
N LEU A 31 -2.62 -0.99 -5.42
CA LEU A 31 -2.63 0.24 -6.22
C LEU A 31 -1.59 0.11 -7.34
N GLY A 32 -2.03 0.20 -8.59
CA GLY A 32 -1.17 0.22 -9.77
C GLY A 32 -0.91 1.66 -10.23
N PHE A 33 0.31 1.94 -10.67
CA PHE A 33 0.65 3.28 -11.18
C PHE A 33 1.89 3.27 -12.08
N GLY A 34 2.01 4.32 -12.90
CA GLY A 34 3.16 4.53 -13.78
C GLY A 34 3.39 3.38 -14.75
N ALA A 35 4.65 3.06 -15.03
CA ALA A 35 5.05 2.01 -15.96
C ALA A 35 5.05 0.60 -15.32
N GLY A 36 3.96 0.22 -14.66
CA GLY A 36 3.81 -1.12 -14.04
C GLY A 36 4.36 -1.23 -12.63
N HIS A 37 4.39 -0.12 -11.88
CA HIS A 37 4.68 -0.15 -10.44
C HIS A 37 3.40 -0.46 -9.66
N SER A 38 3.53 -1.05 -8.48
CA SER A 38 2.40 -1.30 -7.61
C SER A 38 2.72 -1.21 -6.13
N LEU A 39 1.73 -0.80 -5.33
CA LEU A 39 1.77 -0.78 -3.88
C LEU A 39 0.61 -1.63 -3.35
N SER A 40 0.94 -2.73 -2.68
CA SER A 40 -0.01 -3.59 -1.99
C SER A 40 -0.01 -3.31 -0.49
N LEU A 41 -1.20 -3.20 0.09
CA LEU A 41 -1.44 -3.16 1.53
C LEU A 41 -2.27 -4.40 1.89
N ASN A 42 -1.64 -5.33 2.61
CA ASN A 42 -2.26 -6.55 3.09
C ASN A 42 -2.77 -6.30 4.50
N PHE A 43 -4.08 -6.43 4.70
CA PHE A 43 -4.69 -6.20 5.99
C PHE A 43 -4.74 -7.47 6.82
N SER A 44 -4.88 -7.30 8.13
CA SER A 44 -5.31 -8.36 9.03
C SER A 44 -6.12 -7.74 10.14
N GLU A 45 -6.99 -8.54 10.74
CA GLU A 45 -7.72 -8.17 11.95
C GLU A 45 -7.19 -8.97 13.13
N TYR A 46 -7.22 -8.35 14.29
CA TYR A 46 -6.95 -9.00 15.56
C TYR A 46 -7.84 -8.36 16.62
N ALA A 47 -8.70 -9.18 17.24
CA ALA A 47 -9.72 -8.73 18.18
C ALA A 47 -10.61 -7.62 17.59
N ASP A 48 -10.53 -6.40 18.13
CA ASP A 48 -11.32 -5.23 17.73
C ASP A 48 -10.51 -4.26 16.84
N GLN A 49 -9.34 -4.66 16.35
CA GLN A 49 -8.45 -3.81 15.56
C GLN A 49 -8.17 -4.40 14.18
N TYR A 50 -7.97 -3.51 13.21
CA TYR A 50 -7.36 -3.84 11.94
C TYR A 50 -5.96 -3.22 11.86
N GLN A 51 -5.09 -3.88 11.11
CA GLN A 51 -3.75 -3.39 10.83
C GLN A 51 -3.35 -3.69 9.38
N VAL A 52 -2.44 -2.90 8.83
CA VAL A 52 -1.72 -3.28 7.62
C VAL A 52 -0.57 -4.19 8.03
N LYS A 53 -0.81 -5.49 7.95
CA LYS A 53 0.15 -6.55 8.32
C LYS A 53 1.42 -6.47 7.49
N GLU A 54 1.27 -6.19 6.20
CA GLU A 54 2.36 -6.20 5.24
C GLU A 54 2.10 -5.18 4.13
N LEU A 55 3.13 -4.42 3.82
CA LEU A 55 3.22 -3.55 2.66
C LEU A 55 4.15 -4.20 1.66
N VAL A 56 3.71 -4.35 0.42
CA VAL A 56 4.54 -4.84 -0.67
C VAL A 56 4.62 -3.78 -1.75
N PHE A 57 5.83 -3.27 -2.01
CA PHE A 57 6.09 -2.35 -3.10
C PHE A 57 6.78 -3.09 -4.24
N SER A 58 6.18 -3.04 -5.42
CA SER A 58 6.74 -3.61 -6.65
C SER A 58 7.08 -2.47 -7.60
N TYR A 59 8.31 -2.46 -8.12
CA TYR A 59 8.74 -1.47 -9.10
C TYR A 59 9.35 -2.15 -10.32
N ASN A 60 8.93 -1.69 -11.49
CA ASN A 60 9.41 -2.15 -12.78
C ASN A 60 10.73 -1.43 -13.12
N LEU A 61 11.84 -2.19 -13.17
CA LEU A 61 13.14 -1.64 -13.54
C LEU A 61 13.22 -1.26 -15.03
N SER A 62 12.25 -1.66 -15.85
CA SER A 62 12.14 -1.26 -17.26
C SER A 62 11.56 0.15 -17.45
N ASP A 63 11.13 0.81 -16.37
CA ASP A 63 10.66 2.19 -16.44
C ASP A 63 11.83 3.13 -16.75
N ALA A 64 12.04 3.42 -18.04
CA ALA A 64 13.12 4.27 -18.51
C ALA A 64 13.03 5.72 -17.99
N THR A 65 11.87 6.17 -17.49
CA THR A 65 11.71 7.52 -16.94
C THR A 65 12.35 7.66 -15.55
N LEU A 66 12.44 6.55 -14.81
CA LEU A 66 13.04 6.50 -13.47
C LEU A 66 14.38 5.76 -13.45
N PHE A 67 14.54 4.77 -14.33
CA PHE A 67 15.65 3.83 -14.36
C PHE A 67 16.39 3.84 -15.71
N HIS A 68 16.89 5.01 -16.12
CA HIS A 68 17.59 5.24 -17.40
C HIS A 68 18.73 4.25 -17.70
N ASN A 69 19.41 3.73 -16.68
CA ASN A 69 20.55 2.81 -16.81
C ASN A 69 20.20 1.35 -16.49
N SER A 70 18.93 1.04 -16.27
CA SER A 70 18.52 -0.32 -16.01
C SER A 70 18.49 -1.11 -17.31
N THR A 71 19.27 -2.19 -17.34
CA THR A 71 19.28 -3.17 -18.43
C THR A 71 18.38 -4.36 -18.17
N ALA A 72 17.81 -4.44 -16.96
CA ALA A 72 17.01 -5.57 -16.52
C ALA A 72 15.52 -5.31 -16.77
N GLY A 73 14.91 -6.16 -17.61
CA GLY A 73 13.46 -6.23 -17.80
C GLY A 73 12.71 -6.82 -16.59
N GLU A 74 13.22 -6.59 -15.38
CA GLU A 74 12.80 -7.26 -14.16
C GLU A 74 11.96 -6.34 -13.28
N THR A 75 10.91 -6.89 -12.69
CA THR A 75 10.19 -6.25 -11.59
C THR A 75 10.81 -6.67 -10.27
N LYS A 76 11.16 -5.72 -9.42
CA LYS A 76 11.63 -5.99 -8.04
C LYS A 76 10.49 -5.76 -7.07
N MET A 77 10.46 -6.59 -6.03
CA MET A 77 9.47 -6.51 -4.95
C MET A 77 10.18 -6.33 -3.61
N VAL A 78 9.62 -5.48 -2.77
CA VAL A 78 10.08 -5.25 -1.40
C VAL A 78 8.88 -5.35 -0.48
N SER A 79 8.99 -6.18 0.55
CA SER A 79 7.97 -6.35 1.58
C SER A 79 8.43 -5.78 2.92
N HIS A 80 7.51 -5.17 3.68
CA HIS A 80 7.76 -4.70 5.03
C HIS A 80 6.51 -4.73 5.90
N LYS A 81 6.68 -5.02 7.20
CA LYS A 81 5.60 -4.92 8.19
C LYS A 81 5.36 -3.47 8.55
N THR A 82 4.11 -3.01 8.55
CA THR A 82 3.82 -1.62 8.90
C THR A 82 3.40 -1.49 10.37
N ILE A 83 3.40 -0.25 10.85
CA ILE A 83 2.85 0.14 12.16
C ILE A 83 1.46 0.78 12.04
N ILE A 84 0.81 0.64 10.88
CA ILE A 84 -0.51 1.23 10.62
C ILE A 84 -1.56 0.30 11.21
N GLN A 85 -2.28 0.78 12.23
CA GLN A 85 -3.36 0.07 12.89
C GLN A 85 -4.41 1.05 13.42
N ALA A 86 -5.66 0.60 13.52
CA ALA A 86 -6.76 1.31 14.17
C ALA A 86 -7.86 0.33 14.60
N HIS A 87 -8.81 0.81 15.40
CA HIS A 87 -9.97 0.00 15.79
C HIS A 87 -10.91 -0.19 14.59
N LEU A 88 -11.56 -1.36 14.52
CA LEU A 88 -12.61 -1.63 13.55
C LEU A 88 -13.72 -0.57 13.66
N GLY A 89 -14.21 -0.07 12.53
CA GLY A 89 -15.22 1.01 12.51
C GLY A 89 -14.65 2.40 12.87
N THR A 90 -13.34 2.59 12.71
CA THR A 90 -12.68 3.90 12.81
C THR A 90 -11.71 4.10 11.65
N LYS A 91 -11.41 5.36 11.33
CA LYS A 91 -10.41 5.71 10.31
C LYS A 91 -9.04 5.93 10.92
N TYR A 92 -8.03 5.31 10.34
CA TYR A 92 -6.64 5.69 10.57
C TYR A 92 -6.32 6.96 9.80
N ARG A 93 -5.75 7.97 10.46
CA ARG A 93 -5.31 9.22 9.82
C ARG A 93 -3.84 9.52 10.11
N CYS A 94 -3.04 9.59 9.05
CA CYS A 94 -1.62 9.95 9.11
C CYS A 94 -1.43 11.38 8.61
N ILE A 95 -1.42 12.35 9.54
CA ILE A 95 -1.23 13.77 9.20
C ILE A 95 0.26 14.07 8.99
N ASN A 96 1.11 13.58 9.89
CA ASN A 96 2.56 13.72 9.78
C ASN A 96 3.16 12.58 8.96
N SER A 97 4.25 12.86 8.26
CA SER A 97 4.95 11.86 7.45
C SER A 97 5.45 10.70 8.32
N LYS A 98 5.01 9.48 8.00
CA LYS A 98 5.53 8.24 8.61
C LYS A 98 6.41 7.51 7.61
N HIS A 99 7.61 7.16 8.07
CA HIS A 99 8.60 6.47 7.26
C HIS A 99 8.56 4.96 7.54
N VAL A 100 8.54 4.19 6.47
CA VAL A 100 8.72 2.74 6.47
C VAL A 100 10.02 2.47 5.72
N ASN A 101 11.08 2.19 6.48
CA ASN A 101 12.42 2.00 5.93
C ASN A 101 12.68 0.51 5.70
N THR A 102 13.05 0.18 4.47
CA THR A 102 13.56 -1.14 4.12
C THR A 102 15.04 -1.02 3.73
N LYS A 103 15.72 -2.14 3.46
CA LYS A 103 17.14 -2.10 3.07
C LYS A 103 17.40 -1.33 1.77
N THR A 104 16.40 -1.24 0.87
CA THR A 104 16.58 -0.72 -0.50
C THR A 104 15.55 0.34 -0.90
N VAL A 105 14.41 0.42 -0.21
CA VAL A 105 13.32 1.36 -0.49
C VAL A 105 12.83 2.02 0.80
N ASN A 106 12.67 3.34 0.77
CA ASN A 106 12.02 4.09 1.84
C ASN A 106 10.65 4.55 1.37
N VAL A 107 9.60 4.10 2.06
CA VAL A 107 8.22 4.49 1.76
C VAL A 107 7.78 5.54 2.79
N THR A 108 7.18 6.63 2.32
CA THR A 108 6.68 7.69 3.19
C THR A 108 5.18 7.85 2.99
N PHE A 109 4.41 7.67 4.07
CA PHE A 109 2.98 7.96 4.09
C PHE A 109 2.75 9.37 4.60
N SER A 110 2.06 10.20 3.83
CA SER A 110 1.72 11.59 4.19
C SER A 110 0.29 11.90 3.81
N ASN A 111 -0.45 12.55 4.70
CA ASN A 111 -1.86 12.90 4.54
C ASN A 111 -2.74 11.70 4.11
N VAL A 112 -2.60 10.58 4.81
CA VAL A 112 -3.31 9.32 4.49
C VAL A 112 -4.52 9.17 5.39
N THR A 113 -5.66 8.82 4.79
CA THR A 113 -6.84 8.32 5.50
C THR A 113 -7.10 6.90 5.02
N LEU A 114 -7.22 5.95 5.96
CA LEU A 114 -7.33 4.53 5.65
C LEU A 114 -8.33 3.87 6.59
N GLU A 115 -9.20 3.03 6.05
CA GLU A 115 -10.11 2.17 6.81
C GLU A 115 -10.29 0.86 6.05
N ALA A 116 -10.22 -0.25 6.78
CA ALA A 116 -10.43 -1.59 6.26
C ALA A 116 -11.70 -2.19 6.88
N TYR A 117 -12.20 -3.28 6.28
CA TYR A 117 -13.39 -3.99 6.74
C TYR A 117 -14.67 -3.12 6.73
N LEU A 118 -14.78 -2.25 5.72
CA LEU A 118 -15.93 -1.37 5.51
C LEU A 118 -17.19 -2.20 5.22
N LYS A 119 -18.25 -1.99 6.00
CA LYS A 119 -19.54 -2.69 5.79
C LYS A 119 -20.40 -2.05 4.70
N ASN A 120 -20.36 -0.72 4.58
CA ASN A 120 -21.25 0.04 3.69
C ASN A 120 -20.51 0.83 2.60
N GLY A 121 -19.21 0.55 2.40
CA GLY A 121 -18.37 1.26 1.43
C GLY A 121 -18.10 2.73 1.76
N THR A 122 -18.52 3.22 2.93
CA THR A 122 -18.31 4.59 3.40
C THR A 122 -17.44 4.60 4.65
N PHE A 123 -16.52 5.57 4.72
CA PHE A 123 -15.68 5.77 5.90
C PHE A 123 -16.51 6.04 7.16
N SER A 124 -16.01 5.55 8.28
CA SER A 124 -16.57 5.82 9.60
C SER A 124 -16.42 7.30 9.96
N MET A 125 -17.47 7.86 10.56
CA MET A 125 -17.53 9.27 10.94
C MET A 125 -16.88 9.57 12.30
N ASN A 126 -16.56 8.53 13.08
CA ASN A 126 -15.92 8.62 14.39
C ASN A 126 -14.49 9.16 14.34
#